data_AF-A0A7S2ELT3-F1
#
_entry.id   AF-A0A7S2ELT3-F1
#
_cell.length_a   1.000
_cell.length_b   1.000
_cell.length_c   1.000
_cell.angle_alpha   90.00
_cell.angle_beta   90.00
_cell.angle_gamma   90.00
#
_symmetry.space_group_name_H-M   'P 1'
#
loop_
_entity.id
_entity.type
_entity.pdbx_description
1 polymer ?
#
loop_
_entity_poly.entity_id
_entity_poly.type
_entity_poly.pdbx_seq_one_letter_code
_entity_poly.pdbx_strand_id
1 'polypeptide(L)'
;VGVITCADMRNPSLSRELAGRHGADVILQPAAFSRDVSFRTWRSFRETRAVENSVYFVGVNYAGEYYGDTTLVEPWVDEHHEPTSLGMGEGVLVGTLQGNVLDTIRKSFPYYQQLQREGW
;
A
#
# COMPACT_ATOMS: atom_id res chain seq x y z
N VAL A 1 -6.48 -8.72 6.53
CA VAL A 1 -6.47 -7.25 6.40
C VAL A 1 -5.65 -6.68 7.55
N GLY A 2 -4.67 -5.84 7.26
CA GLY A 2 -3.90 -5.09 8.25
C GLY A 2 -4.23 -3.59 8.17
N VAL A 3 -4.00 -2.85 9.26
CA VAL A 3 -4.27 -1.41 9.33
C VAL A 3 -3.08 -0.71 9.97
N ILE A 4 -2.64 0.39 9.35
CA ILE A 4 -1.68 1.34 9.92
C ILE A 4 -2.25 2.76 9.79
N THR A 5 -1.72 3.74 10.51
CA THR A 5 -2.20 5.13 10.46
C THR A 5 -1.14 6.07 9.94
N CYS A 6 -1.55 7.16 9.27
CA CYS A 6 -0.71 8.22 8.68
C CYS A 6 0.83 8.14 8.89
N ALA A 7 1.31 8.36 10.11
CA ALA A 7 2.74 8.41 10.44
C ALA A 7 3.44 7.04 10.39
N ASP A 8 2.73 5.95 10.68
CA ASP A 8 3.22 4.58 10.74
C ASP A 8 3.83 4.12 9.42
N MET A 9 3.40 4.67 8.29
CA MET A 9 3.92 4.35 6.95
C MET A 9 5.43 4.62 6.82
N ARG A 10 5.98 5.52 7.65
CA ARG A 10 7.42 5.77 7.71
C ARG A 10 8.19 4.64 8.39
N ASN A 11 7.51 3.79 9.17
CA ASN A 11 8.09 2.60 9.76
C ASN A 11 7.79 1.36 8.90
N PRO A 12 8.75 0.86 8.10
CA PRO A 12 8.55 -0.31 7.26
C PRO A 12 8.24 -1.58 8.07
N SER A 13 8.69 -1.68 9.33
CA SER A 13 8.51 -2.90 10.12
C SER A 13 7.04 -3.21 10.43
N LEU A 14 6.18 -2.19 10.51
CA LEU A 14 4.76 -2.38 10.79
C LEU A 14 4.05 -3.06 9.62
N SER A 15 4.29 -2.60 8.39
CA SER A 15 3.73 -3.25 7.20
C SER A 15 4.29 -4.66 7.01
N ARG A 16 5.57 -4.83 7.34
CA ARG A 16 6.26 -6.12 7.33
C ARG A 16 5.65 -7.13 8.28
N GLU A 17 5.43 -6.74 9.53
CA GLU A 17 4.83 -7.59 10.55
C GLU A 17 3.38 -7.94 10.20
N LEU A 18 2.60 -6.99 9.70
CA LEU A 18 1.23 -7.27 9.24
C LEU A 18 1.21 -8.28 8.09
N ALA A 19 2.08 -8.13 7.09
CA ALA A 19 2.09 -8.98 5.90
C ALA A 19 2.69 -10.38 6.16
N GLY A 20 3.84 -10.44 6.84
CA GLY A 20 4.54 -11.68 7.16
C GLY A 20 3.85 -12.43 8.30
N ARG A 21 3.84 -11.83 9.49
CA ARG A 21 3.42 -12.49 10.74
C ARG A 21 1.95 -12.82 10.74
N HIS A 22 1.18 -11.82 10.35
CA HIS A 22 -0.26 -11.84 10.46
C HIS A 22 -0.94 -12.19 9.13
N GLY A 23 -0.16 -12.48 8.08
CA GLY A 23 -0.68 -12.91 6.79
C GLY A 23 -1.62 -11.88 6.14
N ALA A 24 -1.41 -10.58 6.36
CA ALA A 24 -2.25 -9.57 5.76
C ALA A 24 -2.09 -9.56 4.24
N ASP A 25 -3.20 -9.76 3.52
CA ASP A 25 -3.25 -9.66 2.05
C ASP A 25 -3.44 -8.23 1.54
N VAL A 26 -3.95 -7.35 2.41
CA VAL A 26 -4.16 -5.93 2.15
C VAL A 26 -3.84 -5.12 3.40
N ILE A 27 -3.20 -3.97 3.21
CA ILE A 27 -2.96 -2.96 4.25
C ILE A 27 -3.78 -1.71 3.93
N LEU A 28 -4.59 -1.28 4.90
CA LEU A 28 -5.32 -0.02 4.84
C LEU A 28 -4.58 1.05 5.65
N GLN A 29 -4.44 2.24 5.09
CA GLN A 29 -3.83 3.38 5.74
C GLN A 29 -4.73 4.62 5.64
N PRO A 30 -5.58 4.87 6.65
CA PRO A 30 -6.19 6.18 6.86
C PRO A 30 -5.12 7.23 7.16
N ALA A 31 -5.18 8.37 6.48
CA ALA A 31 -4.17 9.41 6.56
C ALA A 31 -4.75 10.83 6.43
N ALA A 32 -3.98 11.78 6.95
CA ALA A 32 -4.12 13.21 6.73
C ALA A 32 -2.75 13.73 6.23
N PHE A 33 -2.34 13.25 5.06
CA PHE A 33 -1.03 13.54 4.49
C PHE A 33 -1.09 14.81 3.66
N SER A 34 -0.62 15.91 4.25
CA SER A 34 -0.70 17.25 3.67
C SER A 34 0.12 17.39 2.38
N ARG A 35 -0.39 18.20 1.44
CA ARG A 35 0.29 18.62 0.21
C ARG A 35 1.40 19.66 0.48
N ASP A 36 2.36 19.29 1.33
CA ASP A 36 3.56 20.07 1.62
C ASP A 36 4.78 19.54 0.84
N VAL A 37 5.99 19.96 1.22
CA VAL A 37 7.26 19.52 0.62
C VAL A 37 7.47 18.01 0.66
N SER A 38 6.80 17.30 1.56
CA SER A 38 6.88 15.85 1.71
C SER A 38 5.85 15.10 0.86
N PHE A 39 4.85 15.76 0.26
CA PHE A 39 3.76 15.11 -0.45
C PHE A 39 4.22 14.19 -1.58
N ARG A 40 5.34 14.50 -2.23
CA ARG A 40 5.93 13.61 -3.25
C ARG A 40 6.20 12.20 -2.72
N THR A 41 6.54 12.07 -1.42
CA THR A 41 6.82 10.78 -0.78
C THR A 41 5.58 9.96 -0.51
N TRP A 42 4.38 10.56 -0.53
CA TRP A 42 3.11 9.86 -0.37
C TRP A 42 3.07 8.65 -1.32
N ARG A 43 3.29 8.86 -2.63
CA ARG A 43 3.30 7.79 -3.65
C ARG A 43 4.40 6.77 -3.42
N SER A 44 5.63 7.25 -3.21
CA SER A 44 6.78 6.37 -2.99
C SER A 44 6.57 5.42 -1.82
N PHE A 45 6.03 5.89 -0.70
CA PHE A 45 5.80 5.03 0.45
C PHE A 45 4.79 3.93 0.14
N ARG A 46 3.63 4.25 -0.42
CA ARG A 46 2.56 3.25 -0.66
C ARG A 46 2.98 2.19 -1.66
N GLU A 47 3.62 2.60 -2.76
CA GLU A 47 4.20 1.68 -3.74
C GLU A 47 5.25 0.78 -3.09
N THR A 48 6.17 1.36 -2.32
CA THR A 48 7.21 0.59 -1.63
C THR A 48 6.59 -0.42 -0.66
N ARG A 49 5.61 -0.02 0.15
CA ARG A 49 4.97 -0.89 1.15
C ARG A 49 4.17 -2.01 0.50
N ALA A 50 3.53 -1.75 -0.64
CA ALA A 50 2.80 -2.79 -1.39
C ALA A 50 3.77 -3.84 -1.96
N VAL A 51 4.78 -3.37 -2.72
CA VAL A 51 5.71 -4.23 -3.45
C VAL A 51 6.62 -5.02 -2.50
N GLU A 52 7.23 -4.35 -1.51
CA GLU A 52 8.19 -5.02 -0.63
C GLU A 52 7.52 -6.12 0.21
N ASN A 53 6.22 -6.01 0.47
CA ASN A 53 5.45 -6.96 1.27
C ASN A 53 4.58 -7.89 0.42
N SER A 54 4.50 -7.71 -0.90
CA SER A 54 3.61 -8.46 -1.79
C SER A 54 2.16 -8.49 -1.29
N VAL A 55 1.62 -7.31 -1.02
CA VAL A 55 0.25 -7.08 -0.53
C VAL A 55 -0.42 -5.95 -1.31
N TYR A 56 -1.75 -5.95 -1.36
CA TYR A 56 -2.48 -4.75 -1.76
C TYR A 56 -2.27 -3.64 -0.71
N PHE A 57 -2.18 -2.39 -1.14
CA PHE A 57 -2.04 -1.26 -0.23
C PHE A 57 -3.03 -0.15 -0.57
N VAL A 58 -3.81 0.30 0.41
CA VAL A 58 -4.84 1.34 0.21
C VAL A 58 -4.53 2.52 1.11
N GLY A 59 -4.05 3.62 0.52
CA GLY A 59 -3.89 4.89 1.20
C GLY A 59 -5.16 5.72 1.08
N VAL A 60 -5.86 5.96 2.18
CA VAL A 60 -7.07 6.79 2.23
C VAL A 60 -6.70 8.13 2.84
N ASN A 61 -6.59 9.17 2.02
CA ASN A 61 -6.24 10.52 2.48
C ASN A 61 -7.49 11.39 2.55
N TYR A 62 -7.42 12.50 3.30
CA TYR A 62 -8.42 13.55 3.18
C TYR A 62 -8.51 14.07 1.74
N ALA A 63 -9.70 14.54 1.36
CA ALA A 63 -9.90 15.30 0.13
C ALA A 63 -9.68 16.81 0.37
N GLY A 64 -9.49 17.56 -0.70
CA GLY A 64 -9.35 19.02 -0.70
C GLY A 64 -7.99 19.50 -1.19
N GLU A 65 -7.87 20.82 -1.30
CA GLU A 65 -6.69 21.51 -1.85
C GLU A 65 -5.38 21.14 -1.13
N TYR A 66 -5.46 20.93 0.18
CA TYR A 66 -4.31 20.62 1.02
C TYR A 66 -4.04 19.12 1.16
N TYR A 67 -4.83 18.26 0.51
CA TYR A 67 -4.76 16.80 0.63
C TYR A 67 -5.10 16.12 -0.71
N GLY A 68 -5.56 14.87 -0.69
CA GLY A 68 -6.00 14.09 -1.85
C GLY A 68 -5.06 12.95 -2.18
N ASP A 69 -5.19 12.43 -3.41
CA ASP A 69 -4.41 11.28 -3.89
C ASP A 69 -4.65 10.01 -3.05
N THR A 70 -5.92 9.76 -2.70
CA THR A 70 -6.33 8.43 -2.19
C THR A 70 -6.04 7.40 -3.27
N THR A 71 -5.35 6.31 -2.92
CA THR A 71 -4.78 5.39 -3.90
C THR A 71 -4.92 3.94 -3.46
N LEU A 72 -5.23 3.08 -4.44
CA LEU A 72 -5.08 1.64 -4.37
C LEU A 72 -3.85 1.23 -5.16
N VAL A 73 -2.95 0.51 -4.51
CA VAL A 73 -1.75 -0.07 -5.09
C VAL A 73 -1.90 -1.60 -5.08
N GLU A 74 -1.56 -2.23 -6.20
CA GLU A 74 -1.47 -3.68 -6.33
C GLU A 74 -0.23 -4.25 -5.62
N PRO A 75 -0.14 -5.58 -5.40
CA PRO A 75 1.03 -6.23 -4.80
C PRO A 75 2.32 -6.09 -5.63
N TRP A 76 2.21 -5.52 -6.83
CA TRP A 76 3.28 -5.25 -7.77
C TRP A 76 2.98 -3.93 -8.52
N VAL A 77 4.03 -3.24 -8.98
CA VAL A 77 3.92 -2.02 -9.79
C VAL A 77 4.95 -2.09 -10.91
N ASP A 78 4.53 -1.80 -12.13
CA ASP A 78 5.38 -1.67 -13.31
C ASP A 78 4.74 -0.73 -14.35
N GLU A 79 5.28 -0.72 -15.57
CA GLU A 79 4.79 0.08 -16.70
C GLU A 79 3.36 -0.25 -17.18
N HIS A 80 2.78 -1.34 -16.70
CA HIS A 80 1.43 -1.79 -17.04
C HIS A 80 0.50 -1.85 -15.81
N HIS A 81 1.06 -1.86 -14.59
CA HIS A 81 0.33 -1.96 -13.34
C HIS A 81 0.57 -0.71 -12.48
N GLU A 82 0.04 0.43 -12.91
CA GLU A 82 0.12 1.67 -12.13
C GLU A 82 -0.94 1.73 -11.02
N PRO A 83 -0.66 2.38 -9.88
CA PRO A 83 -1.64 2.60 -8.84
C PRO A 83 -2.86 3.41 -9.32
N THR A 84 -4.06 2.97 -8.93
CA THR A 84 -5.29 3.73 -9.22
C THR A 84 -5.51 4.77 -8.12
N SER A 85 -5.63 6.05 -8.51
CA SER A 85 -5.72 7.16 -7.56
C SER A 85 -6.88 8.11 -7.85
N LEU A 86 -7.47 8.67 -6.80
CA LEU A 86 -8.35 9.82 -6.89
C LEU A 86 -7.52 11.11 -7.04
N GLY A 87 -8.16 12.16 -7.53
CA GLY A 87 -7.58 13.50 -7.52
C GLY A 87 -7.64 14.16 -6.13
N MET A 88 -7.77 15.49 -6.14
CA MET A 88 -7.91 16.30 -4.93
C MET A 88 -9.38 16.44 -4.47
N GLY A 89 -10.34 16.17 -5.34
CA GLY A 89 -11.76 16.25 -5.01
C GLY A 89 -12.22 15.13 -4.08
N GLU A 90 -13.34 15.35 -3.40
CA GLU A 90 -14.06 14.30 -2.71
C GLU A 90 -14.52 13.23 -3.72
N GLY A 91 -14.41 11.96 -3.34
CA GLY A 91 -14.77 10.87 -4.23
C GLY A 91 -14.64 9.50 -3.57
N VAL A 92 -15.09 8.49 -4.30
CA VAL A 92 -15.03 7.09 -3.89
C VAL A 92 -14.17 6.33 -4.89
N LEU A 93 -13.15 5.65 -4.38
CA LEU A 93 -12.33 4.73 -5.15
C LEU A 93 -12.84 3.30 -4.91
N VAL A 94 -13.27 2.62 -5.96
CA VAL A 94 -13.72 1.23 -5.90
C VAL A 94 -12.69 0.36 -6.62
N GLY A 95 -12.18 -0.67 -5.93
CA GLY A 95 -11.27 -1.64 -6.50
C GLY A 95 -11.64 -3.06 -6.08
N THR A 96 -11.33 -4.03 -6.93
CA THR A 96 -11.50 -5.45 -6.63
C THR A 96 -10.16 -6.07 -6.34
N LEU A 97 -9.99 -6.67 -5.16
CA LEU A 97 -8.76 -7.35 -4.77
C LEU A 97 -8.89 -8.83 -5.12
N GLN A 98 -7.96 -9.37 -5.91
CA GLN A 98 -8.04 -10.74 -6.40
C GLN A 98 -6.96 -11.62 -5.77
N GLY A 99 -7.36 -12.74 -5.16
CA GLY A 99 -6.43 -13.65 -4.48
C GLY A 99 -5.41 -14.31 -5.43
N ASN A 100 -5.81 -14.59 -6.68
CA ASN A 100 -4.94 -15.17 -7.70
C ASN A 100 -3.76 -14.24 -8.06
N VAL A 101 -3.92 -12.93 -7.97
CA VAL A 101 -2.84 -11.95 -8.18
C VAL A 101 -1.81 -12.09 -7.07
N LEU A 102 -2.24 -12.12 -5.81
CA LEU A 102 -1.36 -12.35 -4.66
C LEU A 102 -0.60 -13.67 -4.78
N ASP A 103 -1.31 -14.75 -5.12
CA ASP A 103 -0.70 -16.07 -5.33
C ASP A 103 0.37 -16.04 -6.41
N THR A 104 0.09 -15.35 -7.52
CA THR A 104 1.04 -15.20 -8.62
C THR A 104 2.27 -14.43 -8.18
N ILE A 105 2.09 -13.25 -7.59
CA ILE A 105 3.21 -12.38 -7.19
C ILE A 105 4.07 -13.03 -6.11
N ARG A 106 3.46 -13.64 -5.08
CA ARG A 106 4.19 -14.31 -3.99
C ARG A 106 4.95 -15.57 -4.44
N LYS A 107 4.58 -16.16 -5.57
CA LYS A 107 5.32 -17.27 -6.21
C LYS A 107 6.43 -16.77 -7.13
N SER A 108 6.14 -15.73 -7.92
CA SER A 108 7.06 -15.16 -8.91
C SER A 108 8.22 -14.40 -8.30
N PHE A 109 8.00 -13.75 -7.15
CA PHE A 109 9.02 -12.95 -6.46
C PHE A 109 9.40 -13.56 -5.11
N PRO A 110 10.70 -13.64 -4.78
CA PRO A 110 11.17 -14.34 -3.59
C PRO A 110 10.92 -13.58 -2.28
N TYR A 111 10.56 -12.29 -2.34
CA TYR A 111 10.51 -11.41 -1.16
C TYR A 111 9.53 -11.93 -0.11
N TYR A 112 8.28 -12.21 -0.47
CA TYR A 112 7.28 -12.69 0.48
C TYR A 112 7.71 -14.00 1.17
N GLN A 113 8.32 -14.92 0.41
CA GLN A 113 8.85 -16.17 0.93
C GLN A 113 10.02 -15.94 1.88
N GLN A 114 10.84 -14.92 1.62
CA GLN A 114 11.92 -14.49 2.52
C GLN A 114 11.35 -13.94 3.83
N LEU A 115 10.28 -13.14 3.79
CA LEU A 115 9.65 -12.60 5.01
C LEU A 115 9.23 -13.72 5.95
N GLN A 116 8.53 -14.73 5.40
CA GLN A 116 8.07 -15.89 6.16
C GLN A 116 9.23 -16.69 6.75
N ARG A 117 10.35 -16.82 6.03
CA ARG A 117 11.55 -17.53 6.52
C ARG A 117 12.27 -16.78 7.64
N GLU A 118 12.24 -15.45 7.61
CA GLU A 118 12.88 -14.58 8.60
C GLU A 118 12.06 -14.42 9.89
N GLY A 119 10.89 -15.07 9.99
CA GLY A 119 10.06 -15.01 11.19
C GLY A 119 9.37 -13.66 11.37
N TRP A 120 9.19 -12.94 10.27
CA TRP A 120 8.15 -11.92 10.19
C TRP A 120 6.83 -12.65 10.28
#